data_AF-A0A7V8TV02-F1
#
_entry.id   AF-A0A7V8TV02-F1
#
_cell.length_a   1.000
_cell.length_b   1.000
_cell.length_c   1.000
_cell.angle_alpha   90.00
_cell.angle_beta   90.00
_cell.angle_gamma   90.00
#
_symmetry.space_group_name_H-M   'P 1'
#
loop_
_entity.id
_entity.type
_entity.pdbx_description
1 polymer ?
#
loop_
_entity_poly.entity_id
_entity_poly.type
_entity_poly.pdbx_seq_one_letter_code
_entity_poly.pdbx_strand_id
1 'polypeptide(L)' 'MSYMIDAGLDGNAPYLRVLEADSGCVRLAWRYPVPEERAAPEDADAALQELFRELFLLTTADYLKHRR' A
#
# COMPACT_ATOMS: atom_id res chain seq x y z
N MET A 1 7.32 -1.46 16.35
CA MET A 1 7.96 -1.72 15.04
C MET A 1 7.94 -0.39 14.29
N SER A 2 9.07 0.03 13.71
CA SER A 2 9.12 1.29 12.96
C SER A 2 8.93 1.01 11.47
N TYR A 3 8.09 1.81 10.81
CA TYR A 3 7.83 1.72 9.38
C TYR A 3 8.40 2.95 8.65
N MET A 4 8.88 2.73 7.44
CA MET A 4 9.21 3.77 6.49
C MET A 4 8.16 3.76 5.38
N ILE A 5 7.60 4.93 5.12
CA ILE A 5 6.61 5.13 4.06
C ILE A 5 7.32 5.83 2.90
N ASP A 6 7.31 5.18 1.75
CA ASP A 6 7.76 5.75 0.49
C ASP A 6 6.56 5.85 -0.45
N ALA A 7 6.15 7.08 -0.74
CA ALA A 7 4.99 7.37 -1.57
C ALA A 7 5.34 8.50 -2.54
N GLY A 8 4.78 8.41 -3.74
CA GLY A 8 5.06 9.40 -4.78
C GLY A 8 4.30 9.12 -6.05
N LEU A 9 4.79 9.71 -7.12
CA LEU A 9 4.30 9.49 -8.48
C LEU A 9 5.43 8.85 -9.29
N ASP A 10 5.12 7.75 -9.97
CA ASP A 10 5.95 7.25 -11.06
C ASP A 10 5.30 7.66 -12.39
N GLY A 11 5.83 8.72 -12.98
CA GLY A 11 5.15 9.47 -14.04
C GLY A 11 3.85 10.08 -13.51
N ASN A 12 2.71 9.59 -14.00
CA ASN A 12 1.38 10.03 -13.55
C ASN A 12 0.65 8.95 -12.72
N ALA A 13 1.35 7.89 -12.33
CA ALA A 13 0.80 6.78 -11.54
C ALA A 13 1.24 6.92 -10.08
N PRO A 14 0.32 7.23 -9.14
CA PRO A 14 0.60 7.15 -7.72
C PRO A 14 1.12 5.78 -7.29
N TYR A 15 2.09 5.76 -6.39
CA TYR A 15 2.57 4.53 -5.77
C TYR A 15 2.68 4.70 -4.24
N LEU A 16 2.61 3.58 -3.53
CA LEU A 16 2.86 3.49 -2.10
C LEU A 16 3.68 2.24 -1.79
N ARG A 17 4.75 2.41 -1.02
CA ARG A 17 5.51 1.32 -0.41
C ARG A 17 5.60 1.55 1.08
N VAL A 18 5.34 0.50 1.84
CA VAL A 18 5.59 0.47 3.29
C VAL A 18 6.67 -0.57 3.55
N LEU A 19 7.75 -0.13 4.16
CA LEU A 19 8.90 -0.97 4.52
C LEU A 19 9.08 -0.98 6.03
N GLU A 20 9.60 -2.07 6.56
CA GLU A 20 10.16 -2.07 7.91
C GLU A 20 11.44 -1.25 7.93
N ALA A 21 11.55 -0.31 8.88
CA ALA A 21 12.70 0.60 8.94
C ALA A 21 14.01 -0.14 9.25
N ASP A 22 13.95 -1.18 10.10
CA ASP A 22 15.15 -1.86 10.60
C ASP A 22 15.70 -2.88 9.60
N SER A 23 14.81 -3.59 8.88
CA SER A 23 15.18 -4.69 7.97
C SER A 23 15.11 -4.30 6.50
N GLY A 24 14.43 -3.21 6.15
CA GLY A 24 14.09 -2.86 4.77
C GLY A 24 13.08 -3.82 4.12
N CYS A 25 12.48 -4.75 4.88
CA CYS A 25 11.51 -5.69 4.36
C CYS A 25 10.26 -4.97 3.87
N VAL A 26 9.84 -5.24 2.63
CA VAL A 26 8.62 -4.67 2.06
C VAL A 26 7.41 -5.34 2.70
N ARG A 27 6.55 -4.53 3.32
CA ARG A 27 5.27 -4.96 3.92
C ARG A 27 4.07 -4.66 3.05
N LEU A 28 4.18 -3.62 2.22
CA LEU A 28 3.17 -3.25 1.23
C LEU A 28 3.88 -2.64 0.03
N ALA A 29 3.45 -3.02 -1.17
CA ALA A 29 3.86 -2.40 -2.41
C ALA A 29 2.64 -2.28 -3.33
N TRP A 30 2.24 -1.05 -3.59
CA TRP A 30 1.05 -0.74 -4.36
C TRP A 30 1.33 0.34 -5.39
N ARG A 31 0.65 0.25 -6.52
CA ARG A 31 0.67 1.24 -7.59
C ARG A 31 -0.76 1.42 -8.11
N TYR A 32 -1.14 2.66 -8.34
CA TYR A 32 -2.41 3.00 -8.95
C TYR A 32 -2.40 2.56 -10.42
N PRO A 33 -3.45 1.88 -10.91
CA PRO A 33 -3.48 1.39 -12.28
C PRO A 33 -3.46 2.55 -13.26
N VAL A 34 -2.62 2.47 -14.30
CA VAL A 34 -2.62 3.47 -15.38
C VAL A 34 -3.84 3.29 -16.29
N PRO A 35 -4.26 4.31 -17.06
CA PRO A 35 -5.46 4.21 -17.91
C PRO A 35 -5.44 3.00 -18.86
N GLU A 36 -4.27 2.60 -19.34
CA GLU A 36 -4.09 1.44 -20.23
C GLU A 36 -4.36 0.09 -19.54
N GLU A 37 -4.28 0.05 -18.20
CA GLU A 37 -4.50 -1.15 -17.38
C GLU A 37 -5.95 -1.25 -16.88
N ARG A 38 -6.76 -0.21 -17.08
CA ARG A 38 -8.16 -0.18 -16.63
C ARG A 38 -9.06 -0.71 -17.73
N ALA A 39 -9.83 -1.75 -17.41
CA ALA A 39 -10.90 -2.23 -18.27
C ALA A 39 -12.14 -1.34 -18.13
N ALA A 40 -12.36 -0.77 -16.94
CA ALA A 40 -13.48 0.10 -16.64
C ALA A 40 -13.13 1.18 -15.59
N PRO A 41 -13.88 2.30 -15.52
CA PRO A 41 -13.63 3.36 -14.54
C PRO A 41 -13.65 2.88 -13.08
N GLU A 42 -14.48 1.90 -12.75
CA GLU A 42 -14.61 1.30 -11.42
C GLU A 42 -13.34 0.57 -10.94
N ASP A 43 -12.43 0.19 -11.84
CA ASP A 43 -11.17 -0.47 -11.49
C ASP A 43 -10.27 0.44 -10.63
N ALA A 44 -10.39 1.76 -10.83
CA ALA A 44 -9.68 2.75 -10.03
C ALA A 44 -10.14 2.75 -8.57
N ASP A 45 -11.46 2.67 -8.35
CA ASP A 45 -12.04 2.65 -7.01
C ASP A 45 -11.74 1.32 -6.32
N ALA A 46 -11.81 0.20 -7.07
CA ALA A 46 -11.42 -1.10 -6.58
C ALA A 46 -9.94 -1.14 -6.13
N ALA A 47 -9.03 -0.56 -6.93
CA ALA A 47 -7.62 -0.48 -6.58
C ALA A 47 -7.34 0.32 -5.30
N LEU A 48 -8.09 1.41 -5.07
CA LEU A 48 -8.01 2.18 -3.84
C LEU A 48 -8.59 1.41 -2.64
N GLN A 49 -9.71 0.71 -2.83
CA GLN A 49 -10.31 -0.11 -1.77
C GLN A 49 -9.37 -1.23 -1.33
N GLU A 50 -8.66 -1.86 -2.27
CA GLU A 50 -7.67 -2.89 -1.94
C GLU A 50 -6.48 -2.31 -1.17
N LEU A 51 -5.98 -1.13 -1.56
CA LEU A 51 -4.95 -0.41 -0.81
C LEU A 51 -5.37 -0.16 0.65
N PHE A 52 -6.59 0.33 0.86
CA PHE A 52 -7.12 0.55 2.22
C PHE A 52 -7.21 -0.74 3.02
N ARG A 53 -7.64 -1.83 2.37
CA ARG A 53 -7.71 -3.15 3.01
C ARG A 53 -6.32 -3.63 3.46
N GLU A 54 -5.31 -3.55 2.60
CA GLU A 54 -3.95 -3.96 2.94
C GLU A 54 -3.37 -3.13 4.10
N LEU A 55 -3.55 -1.81 4.07
CA LEU A 55 -3.12 -0.92 5.15
C LEU A 55 -3.83 -1.25 6.49
N PHE A 56 -5.12 -1.54 6.43
CA PHE A 56 -5.89 -1.94 7.60
C PHE A 56 -5.39 -3.27 8.19
N LEU A 57 -5.12 -4.26 7.34
CA LEU A 57 -4.56 -5.54 7.77
C LEU A 57 -3.15 -5.37 8.37
N LEU A 58 -2.31 -4.54 7.76
CA LEU A 58 -0.96 -4.26 8.24
C LEU A 58 -0.98 -3.62 9.63
N THR A 59 -1.80 -2.59 9.82
CA THR A 59 -1.95 -1.91 11.12
C THR A 59 -2.57 -2.82 12.18
N THR A 60 -3.53 -3.67 11.80
CA THR A 60 -4.12 -4.67 12.71
C THR A 60 -3.08 -5.70 13.14
N ALA A 61 -2.27 -6.21 12.21
CA ALA A 61 -1.21 -7.16 12.53
C ALA A 61 -0.16 -6.54 13.46
N ASP A 62 0.20 -5.28 13.24
CA ASP A 62 1.12 -4.54 14.11
C ASP A 62 0.55 -4.37 15.53
N TYR A 63 -0.71 -3.95 15.63
CA TYR A 63 -1.41 -3.80 16.90
C TYR A 63 -1.45 -5.11 17.71
N LEU A 64 -1.76 -6.24 17.06
CA LEU A 64 -1.80 -7.54 17.73
C LEU A 64 -0.43 -7.98 18.24
N LYS A 65 0.67 -7.61 17.57
CA LYS A 65 2.03 -7.90 18.02
C LYS A 65 2.45 -7.08 19.24
N HIS A 66 1.97 -5.84 19.35
CA HIS A 66 2.31 -4.94 20.47
C HIS A 66 1.38 -5.07 21.68
N ARG A 67 0.32 -5.89 21.59
CA ARG A 67 -0.58 -6.23 22.71
C ARG A 67 -0.15 -7.47 23.51
N ARG A 68 0.95 -8.13 23.13
CA ARG A 68 1.55 -9.27 23.84
C ARG A 68 2.69 -8.80 24.71
#